data_AF-A0A4R6X7U3-F1
#
_entry.id   AF-A0A4R6X7U3-F1
#
_cell.length_a   1.000
_cell.length_b   1.000
_cell.length_c   1.000
_cell.angle_alpha   90.00
_cell.angle_beta   90.00
_cell.angle_gamma   90.00
#
_symmetry.space_group_name_H-M   'P 1'
#
loop_
_entity.id
_entity.type
_entity.pdbx_description
1 polymer ?
#
loop_
_entity_poly.entity_id
_entity_poly.type
_entity_poly.pdbx_seq_one_letter_code
_entity_poly.pdbx_strand_id
1 'polypeptide(L)'
;MNTSTALKNTASMVKKGALATAIAATTLVGTSAYADDLACARVAGNEAAVEIAKAQEDWSEIFTTQAELAAAKTECFIDKHITSNDTDENWEEIKSDFQEGMADLHDEFEEQVDNAKDVYEEAKDKAETDKALAEAEETYDETMEEITDTYQDSVAALKDKLGLNES
;
A
#
# COMPACT_ATOMS: atom_id res chain seq x y z
N MET A 1 0.59 30.09 43.25
CA MET A 1 -0.66 29.29 43.21
C MET A 1 -1.45 29.84 42.04
N ASN A 2 -1.32 29.18 40.87
CA ASN A 2 -2.34 28.28 40.26
C ASN A 2 -3.69 28.99 40.14
N THR A 3 -4.41 29.04 39.03
CA THR A 3 -4.47 28.41 37.69
C THR A 3 -5.62 29.21 37.02
N SER A 4 -5.83 29.34 35.72
CA SER A 4 -5.89 28.33 34.68
C SER A 4 -6.14 29.08 33.38
N THR A 5 -5.23 28.97 32.43
CA THR A 5 -5.42 29.35 31.03
C THR A 5 -6.20 28.22 30.38
N ALA A 6 -7.52 28.18 30.56
CA ALA A 6 -8.39 27.16 29.98
C ALA A 6 -9.30 27.77 28.92
N LEU A 7 -8.72 28.32 27.87
CA LEU A 7 -9.43 28.83 26.68
C LEU A 7 -8.46 28.76 25.50
N LYS A 8 -8.16 27.56 25.01
CA LYS A 8 -7.55 27.35 23.67
C LYS A 8 -7.61 25.93 23.09
N ASN A 9 -8.31 24.98 23.72
CA ASN A 9 -8.40 23.60 23.21
C ASN A 9 -9.80 23.16 22.75
N THR A 10 -10.58 24.07 22.17
CA THR A 10 -11.88 23.74 21.55
C THR A 10 -11.84 23.55 20.03
N ALA A 11 -10.66 23.68 19.39
CA ALA A 11 -10.50 23.43 17.95
C ALA A 11 -10.16 21.96 17.59
N SER A 12 -9.71 21.15 18.56
CA SER A 12 -9.28 19.76 18.30
C SER A 12 -10.42 18.72 18.38
N MET A 13 -11.58 19.08 18.95
CA MET A 13 -12.68 18.11 19.20
C MET A 13 -13.80 18.07 18.15
N VAL A 14 -13.59 18.64 16.95
CA VAL A 14 -14.58 18.56 15.84
C VAL A 14 -14.19 17.57 14.74
N LYS A 15 -12.94 17.08 14.67
CA LYS A 15 -12.54 16.08 13.65
C LYS A 15 -13.12 14.67 13.90
N LYS A 16 -13.70 14.40 15.08
CA LYS A 16 -14.32 13.10 15.45
C LYS A 16 -15.82 12.97 15.12
N GLY A 17 -16.40 13.88 14.35
CA GLY A 17 -17.84 14.00 14.17
C GLY A 17 -18.34 14.00 12.73
N ALA A 18 -17.85 13.12 11.87
CA ALA A 18 -18.48 12.84 10.56
C ALA A 18 -18.08 11.46 10.02
N LEU A 19 -18.07 10.44 10.87
CA LEU A 19 -17.97 9.05 10.43
C LEU A 19 -19.35 8.62 9.92
N ALA A 20 -19.69 9.10 8.73
CA ALA A 20 -20.91 8.76 8.00
C ALA A 20 -20.57 8.58 6.54
N THR A 21 -19.61 7.70 6.25
CA THR A 21 -19.50 7.07 4.94
C THR A 21 -19.78 5.60 5.18
N ALA A 22 -21.02 5.20 4.87
CA ALA A 22 -21.39 3.81 4.78
C ALA A 22 -20.53 3.19 3.68
N ILE A 23 -19.38 2.64 4.05
CA ILE A 23 -18.63 1.75 3.17
C ILE A 23 -19.47 0.48 3.13
N ALA A 24 -20.30 0.36 2.10
CA ALA A 24 -20.87 -0.91 1.72
C ALA A 24 -19.70 -1.79 1.28
N ALA A 25 -19.04 -2.43 2.25
CA ALA A 25 -18.11 -3.50 2.00
C ALA A 25 -18.91 -4.65 1.39
N THR A 26 -19.03 -4.65 0.06
CA THR A 26 -19.31 -5.86 -0.69
C THR A 26 -18.16 -6.81 -0.40
N THR A 27 -18.34 -7.61 0.63
CA THR A 27 -17.54 -8.79 0.93
C THR A 27 -17.70 -9.74 -0.25
N LEU A 28 -16.79 -9.62 -1.23
CA LEU A 28 -16.53 -10.69 -2.19
C LEU A 28 -15.72 -11.76 -1.45
N VAL A 29 -16.39 -12.47 -0.53
CA VAL A 29 -15.86 -13.73 -0.01
C VAL A 29 -16.21 -14.82 -1.01
N GLY A 30 -15.20 -15.24 -1.75
CA GLY A 30 -14.96 -16.58 -2.26
C GLY A 30 -16.12 -17.32 -2.94
N THR A 31 -16.05 -17.44 -4.26
CA THR A 31 -16.38 -18.71 -4.91
C THR A 31 -15.12 -19.27 -5.53
N SER A 32 -14.61 -20.33 -4.92
CA SER A 32 -13.59 -21.21 -5.46
C SER A 32 -14.03 -21.80 -6.80
N ALA A 33 -13.58 -21.22 -7.91
CA ALA A 33 -13.63 -21.87 -9.21
C ALA A 33 -12.56 -21.24 -10.11
N TYR A 34 -11.49 -22.01 -10.36
CA TYR A 34 -10.38 -21.77 -11.27
C TYR A 34 -9.33 -20.75 -10.79
N ALA A 35 -8.17 -21.29 -10.42
CA ALA A 35 -6.97 -20.59 -9.96
C ALA A 35 -6.26 -19.76 -11.07
N ASP A 36 -6.91 -19.55 -12.21
CA ASP A 36 -6.33 -18.93 -13.40
C ASP A 36 -6.91 -17.55 -13.74
N ASP A 37 -8.05 -17.15 -13.12
CA ASP A 37 -8.78 -15.90 -13.44
C ASP A 37 -8.91 -14.97 -12.21
N LEU A 38 -7.95 -15.07 -11.29
CA LEU A 38 -8.03 -14.49 -9.94
C LEU A 38 -7.34 -13.13 -9.81
N ALA A 39 -6.41 -12.80 -10.71
CA ALA A 39 -5.68 -11.53 -10.66
C ALA A 39 -6.60 -10.33 -10.92
N CYS A 40 -7.41 -10.40 -11.98
CA CYS A 40 -8.38 -9.34 -12.30
C CYS A 40 -9.46 -9.17 -11.23
N ALA A 41 -9.86 -10.25 -10.56
CA ALA A 41 -10.82 -10.20 -9.45
C ALA A 41 -10.21 -9.54 -8.19
N ARG A 42 -8.91 -9.74 -7.94
CA ARG A 42 -8.17 -9.13 -6.82
C ARG A 42 -8.06 -7.61 -6.94
N VAL A 43 -8.01 -7.05 -8.15
CA VAL A 43 -7.92 -5.60 -8.38
C VAL A 43 -9.00 -4.83 -7.61
N ALA A 44 -10.27 -5.23 -7.73
CA ALA A 44 -11.37 -4.53 -7.05
C ALA A 44 -11.31 -4.66 -5.52
N GLY A 45 -10.79 -5.79 -5.02
CA GLY A 45 -10.56 -6.00 -3.59
C GLY A 45 -9.48 -5.06 -3.06
N ASN A 46 -8.35 -4.97 -3.77
CA ASN A 46 -7.22 -4.15 -3.37
C ASN A 46 -7.55 -2.65 -3.50
N GLU A 47 -8.34 -2.23 -4.50
CA GLU A 47 -8.86 -0.85 -4.59
C GLU A 47 -9.70 -0.47 -3.36
N ALA A 48 -10.53 -1.38 -2.86
CA ALA A 48 -11.30 -1.15 -1.64
C ALA A 48 -10.40 -1.11 -0.39
N ALA A 49 -9.40 -1.99 -0.31
CA ALA A 49 -8.44 -2.03 0.80
C ALA A 49 -7.65 -0.72 0.92
N VAL A 50 -7.15 -0.18 -0.21
CA VAL A 50 -6.46 1.12 -0.27
C VAL A 50 -7.34 2.24 0.29
N GLU A 51 -8.61 2.31 -0.09
CA GLU A 51 -9.52 3.35 0.39
C GLU A 51 -9.84 3.20 1.89
N ILE A 52 -9.92 1.97 2.40
CA ILE A 52 -10.08 1.69 3.84
C ILE A 52 -8.84 2.13 4.61
N ALA A 53 -7.64 1.82 4.12
CA ALA A 53 -6.38 2.20 4.76
C ALA A 53 -6.23 3.72 4.83
N LYS A 54 -6.54 4.43 3.73
CA LYS A 54 -6.57 5.91 3.70
C LYS A 54 -7.54 6.49 4.72
N ALA A 55 -8.71 5.87 4.89
CA ALA A 55 -9.70 6.33 5.86
C ALA A 55 -9.26 6.12 7.32
N GLN A 56 -8.33 5.20 7.57
CA GLN A 56 -7.76 4.92 8.90
C GLN A 56 -6.49 5.72 9.19
N GLU A 57 -5.96 6.46 8.21
CA GLU A 57 -4.66 7.14 8.30
C GLU A 57 -3.53 6.13 8.66
N ASP A 58 -3.67 4.87 8.26
CA ASP A 58 -2.66 3.81 8.48
C ASP A 58 -1.71 3.74 7.29
N TRP A 59 -0.62 4.51 7.37
CA TRP A 59 0.34 4.65 6.26
C TRP A 59 0.97 3.34 5.81
N SER A 60 1.32 2.45 6.75
CA SER A 60 1.87 1.14 6.41
C SER A 60 0.88 0.36 5.53
N GLU A 61 -0.38 0.28 5.96
CA GLU A 61 -1.42 -0.42 5.22
C GLU A 61 -1.73 0.26 3.88
N ILE A 62 -1.73 1.59 3.82
CA ILE A 62 -1.95 2.36 2.57
C ILE A 62 -0.93 1.98 1.51
N PHE A 63 0.34 1.84 1.88
CA PHE A 63 1.39 1.55 0.91
C PHE A 63 1.43 0.07 0.54
N THR A 64 1.30 -0.84 1.52
CA THR A 64 1.20 -2.29 1.25
C THR A 64 0.03 -2.60 0.31
N THR A 65 -1.16 -2.06 0.58
CA THR A 65 -2.33 -2.32 -0.27
C THR A 65 -2.22 -1.69 -1.66
N GLN A 66 -1.52 -0.56 -1.81
CA GLN A 66 -1.23 0.03 -3.13
C GLN A 66 -0.23 -0.82 -3.94
N ALA A 67 0.79 -1.36 -3.28
CA ALA A 67 1.73 -2.32 -3.86
C ALA A 67 1.01 -3.57 -4.39
N GLU A 68 0.17 -4.17 -3.55
CA GLU A 68 -0.66 -5.32 -3.94
C GLU A 68 -1.61 -5.01 -5.09
N LEU A 69 -2.21 -3.80 -5.12
CA LEU A 69 -3.07 -3.35 -6.21
C LEU A 69 -2.31 -3.25 -7.54
N ALA A 70 -1.11 -2.67 -7.52
CA ALA A 70 -0.27 -2.55 -8.70
C ALA A 70 0.16 -3.92 -9.24
N ALA A 71 0.50 -4.85 -8.35
CA ALA A 71 0.82 -6.23 -8.71
C ALA A 71 -0.39 -6.92 -9.35
N ALA A 72 -1.55 -6.85 -8.71
CA ALA A 72 -2.79 -7.45 -9.22
C ALA A 72 -3.21 -6.90 -10.59
N LYS A 73 -3.05 -5.59 -10.82
CA LYS A 73 -3.31 -4.97 -12.15
C LYS A 73 -2.39 -5.52 -13.23
N THR A 74 -1.12 -5.75 -12.89
CA THR A 74 -0.13 -6.27 -13.83
C THR A 74 -0.34 -7.75 -14.12
N GLU A 75 -0.61 -8.57 -13.09
CA GLU A 75 -0.99 -9.98 -13.30
C GLU A 75 -2.26 -10.11 -14.17
N CYS A 76 -3.26 -9.26 -13.93
CA CYS A 76 -4.50 -9.24 -14.73
C CYS A 76 -4.23 -8.92 -16.20
N PHE A 77 -3.28 -8.02 -16.47
CA PHE A 77 -2.83 -7.72 -17.83
C PHE A 77 -2.17 -8.92 -18.49
N ILE A 78 -1.24 -9.59 -17.79
CA ILE A 78 -0.54 -10.79 -18.26
C ILE A 78 -1.53 -11.93 -18.58
N ASP A 79 -2.48 -12.21 -17.67
CA ASP A 79 -3.50 -13.26 -17.83
C ASP A 79 -4.37 -13.03 -19.08
N LYS A 80 -4.69 -11.76 -19.37
CA LYS A 80 -5.43 -11.39 -20.59
C LYS A 80 -4.67 -11.72 -21.88
N HIS A 81 -3.34 -11.63 -21.86
CA HIS A 81 -2.52 -11.95 -23.02
C HIS A 81 -2.22 -13.45 -23.17
N ILE A 82 -2.11 -14.20 -22.07
CA ILE A 82 -2.09 -15.67 -22.10
C ILE A 82 -3.36 -16.19 -22.79
N THR A 83 -4.51 -15.66 -22.37
CA THR A 83 -5.82 -16.11 -22.88
C THR A 83 -6.13 -15.64 -24.31
N SER A 84 -5.51 -14.56 -24.79
CA SER A 84 -5.66 -14.09 -26.18
C SER A 84 -4.88 -14.91 -27.20
N ASN A 85 -3.98 -15.79 -26.74
CA ASN A 85 -3.12 -16.64 -27.56
C ASN A 85 -2.22 -15.82 -28.52
N ASP A 86 -1.66 -14.71 -28.01
CA ASP A 86 -0.61 -13.94 -28.69
C ASP A 86 0.61 -14.86 -28.93
N THR A 87 0.84 -15.26 -30.17
CA THR A 87 1.77 -16.35 -30.51
C THR A 87 3.26 -15.94 -30.50
N ASP A 88 3.55 -14.66 -30.31
CA ASP A 88 4.89 -14.10 -30.46
C ASP A 88 5.66 -13.97 -29.13
N GLU A 89 4.99 -14.13 -27.97
CA GLU A 89 5.56 -13.92 -26.64
C GLU A 89 5.20 -15.07 -25.67
N ASN A 90 6.16 -15.51 -24.85
CA ASN A 90 5.97 -16.61 -23.89
C ASN A 90 5.34 -16.09 -22.59
N TRP A 91 4.08 -15.70 -22.65
CA TRP A 91 3.36 -15.04 -21.54
C TRP A 91 3.32 -15.81 -20.22
N GLU A 92 3.37 -17.15 -20.26
CA GLU A 92 3.46 -18.00 -19.06
C GLU A 92 4.81 -17.81 -18.33
N GLU A 93 5.90 -17.65 -19.08
CA GLU A 93 7.23 -17.35 -18.52
C GLU A 93 7.25 -15.93 -17.96
N ILE A 94 6.68 -14.96 -18.68
CA ILE A 94 6.52 -13.58 -18.21
C ILE A 94 5.72 -13.52 -16.90
N LYS A 95 4.65 -14.31 -16.77
CA LYS A 95 3.86 -14.42 -15.53
C LYS A 95 4.71 -14.95 -14.38
N SER A 96 5.45 -16.03 -14.61
CA SER A 96 6.31 -16.64 -13.60
C SER A 96 7.40 -15.66 -13.13
N ASP A 97 8.11 -15.04 -14.06
CA ASP A 97 9.20 -14.09 -13.76
C ASP A 97 8.67 -12.84 -13.06
N PHE A 98 7.47 -12.37 -13.43
CA PHE A 98 6.81 -11.27 -12.73
C PHE A 98 6.46 -11.64 -11.29
N GLN A 99 5.89 -12.82 -11.05
CA GLN A 99 5.52 -13.28 -9.72
C GLN A 99 6.73 -13.47 -8.80
N GLU A 100 7.82 -14.04 -9.31
CA GLU A 100 9.08 -14.17 -8.58
C GLU A 100 9.66 -12.80 -8.24
N GLY A 101 9.78 -11.91 -9.23
CA GLY A 101 10.30 -10.57 -9.00
C GLY A 101 9.45 -9.73 -8.03
N MET A 102 8.13 -9.85 -8.08
CA MET A 102 7.25 -9.13 -7.16
C MET A 102 7.31 -9.67 -5.72
N ALA A 103 7.57 -10.97 -5.54
CA ALA A 103 7.74 -11.56 -4.21
C ALA A 103 9.00 -10.99 -3.54
N ASP A 104 10.13 -11.00 -4.25
CA ASP A 104 11.40 -10.42 -3.77
C ASP A 104 11.23 -8.93 -3.41
N LEU A 105 10.52 -8.17 -4.26
CA LEU A 105 10.27 -6.74 -4.00
C LEU A 105 9.34 -6.50 -2.80
N HIS A 106 8.35 -7.37 -2.56
CA HIS A 106 7.48 -7.25 -1.38
C HIS A 106 8.22 -7.57 -0.09
N ASP A 107 9.02 -8.63 -0.07
CA ASP A 107 9.79 -9.00 1.13
C ASP A 107 10.73 -7.86 1.56
N GLU A 108 11.44 -7.25 0.61
CA GLU A 108 12.32 -6.09 0.87
C GLU A 108 11.52 -4.85 1.34
N PHE A 109 10.36 -4.60 0.72
CA PHE A 109 9.50 -3.49 1.10
C PHE A 109 8.96 -3.66 2.53
N GLU A 110 8.47 -4.85 2.89
CA GLU A 110 7.99 -5.15 4.23
C GLU A 110 9.09 -4.96 5.28
N GLU A 111 10.32 -5.41 5.00
CA GLU A 111 11.47 -5.20 5.90
C GLU A 111 11.76 -3.71 6.13
N GLN A 112 11.74 -2.89 5.06
CA GLN A 112 11.99 -1.45 5.17
C GLN A 112 10.88 -0.73 5.96
N VAL A 113 9.61 -1.09 5.74
CA VAL A 113 8.47 -0.52 6.46
C VAL A 113 8.50 -0.89 7.94
N ASP A 114 8.77 -2.16 8.27
CA ASP A 114 8.90 -2.60 9.66
C ASP A 114 10.04 -1.86 10.38
N ASN A 115 11.18 -1.71 9.72
CA ASN A 115 12.30 -0.95 10.28
C ASN A 115 11.95 0.54 10.47
N ALA A 116 11.27 1.19 9.52
CA ALA A 116 10.83 2.58 9.66
C ALA A 116 9.88 2.75 10.86
N LYS A 117 8.98 1.79 11.05
CA LYS A 117 8.03 1.76 12.17
C LYS A 117 8.72 1.57 13.52
N ASP A 118 9.69 0.66 13.61
CA ASP A 118 10.46 0.44 14.83
C ASP A 118 11.25 1.69 15.24
N VAL A 119 11.86 2.38 14.27
CA VAL A 119 12.56 3.66 14.50
C VAL A 119 11.61 4.74 14.98
N TYR A 120 10.42 4.85 14.38
CA TYR A 120 9.40 5.80 14.80
C TYR A 120 8.90 5.52 16.23
N GLU A 121 8.59 4.27 16.56
CA GLU A 121 8.13 3.89 17.90
C GLU A 121 9.21 4.17 18.96
N GLU A 122 10.48 3.89 18.68
CA GLU A 122 11.59 4.24 19.57
C GLU A 122 11.73 5.77 19.76
N ALA A 123 11.56 6.56 18.69
CA ALA A 123 11.61 8.01 18.76
C ALA A 123 10.41 8.58 19.54
N LYS A 124 9.21 8.04 19.31
CA LYS A 124 7.98 8.38 20.02
C LYS A 124 8.10 8.14 21.52
N ASP A 125 8.65 6.99 21.92
CA ASP A 125 8.85 6.64 23.33
C ASP A 125 9.85 7.56 24.04
N LYS A 126 10.83 8.11 23.30
CA LYS A 126 11.83 9.06 23.81
C LYS A 126 11.39 10.51 23.75
N ALA A 127 10.32 10.84 23.03
CA ALA A 127 9.88 12.21 22.84
C ALA A 127 9.30 12.79 24.15
N GLU A 128 10.05 13.69 24.79
CA GLU A 128 9.59 14.37 26.01
C GLU A 128 8.71 15.61 25.75
N THR A 129 8.52 15.98 24.47
CA THR A 129 7.77 17.18 24.07
C THR A 129 6.95 16.94 22.82
N ASP A 130 5.85 17.67 22.67
CA ASP A 130 5.02 17.67 21.46
C ASP A 130 5.84 18.02 20.20
N LYS A 131 6.86 18.88 20.35
CA LYS A 131 7.76 19.23 19.24
C LYS A 131 8.61 18.04 18.80
N ALA A 132 9.19 17.30 19.75
CA ALA A 132 9.99 16.12 19.44
C ALA A 132 9.13 15.00 18.83
N LEU A 133 7.87 14.87 19.28
CA LEU A 133 6.92 13.94 18.68
C LEU A 133 6.60 14.31 17.23
N ALA A 134 6.33 15.59 16.95
CA ALA A 134 6.05 16.07 15.60
C ALA A 134 7.25 15.88 14.65
N GLU A 135 8.49 16.11 15.12
CA GLU A 135 9.70 15.86 14.34
C GLU A 135 9.89 14.35 14.04
N ALA A 136 9.51 13.47 14.98
CA ALA A 136 9.53 12.02 14.75
C ALA A 136 8.48 11.57 13.73
N GLU A 137 7.27 12.14 13.78
CA GLU A 137 6.21 11.91 12.79
C GLU A 137 6.65 12.39 11.39
N GLU A 138 7.20 13.60 11.27
CA GLU A 138 7.71 14.13 10.00
C GLU A 138 8.82 13.26 9.40
N THR A 139 9.76 12.79 10.23
CA THR A 139 10.84 11.89 9.79
C THR A 139 10.29 10.54 9.31
N TYR A 140 9.29 9.99 10.00
CA TYR A 140 8.66 8.75 9.61
C TYR A 140 7.92 8.89 8.27
N ASP A 141 7.15 9.97 8.10
CA ASP A 141 6.43 10.27 6.86
C ASP A 141 7.40 10.42 5.68
N GLU A 142 8.51 11.17 5.83
CA GLU A 142 9.56 11.30 4.80
C GLU A 142 10.20 9.95 4.45
N THR A 143 10.47 9.10 5.45
CA THR A 143 11.06 7.77 5.24
C THR A 143 10.08 6.86 4.48
N MET A 144 8.80 6.88 4.82
CA MET A 144 7.78 6.08 4.13
C MET A 144 7.58 6.53 2.68
N GLU A 145 7.71 7.83 2.39
CA GLU A 145 7.71 8.36 1.01
C GLU A 145 8.89 7.80 0.21
N GLU A 146 10.11 7.82 0.76
CA GLU A 146 11.31 7.30 0.08
C GLU A 146 11.25 5.78 -0.18
N ILE A 147 10.77 4.99 0.79
CA ILE A 147 10.57 3.54 0.64
C ILE A 147 9.57 3.28 -0.50
N THR A 148 8.49 4.07 -0.55
CA THR A 148 7.45 3.92 -1.57
C THR A 148 7.97 4.25 -2.97
N ASP A 149 8.70 5.36 -3.12
CA ASP A 149 9.28 5.75 -4.40
C ASP A 149 10.27 4.68 -4.90
N THR A 150 11.12 4.18 -4.02
CA THR A 150 12.07 3.09 -4.33
C THR A 150 11.36 1.82 -4.80
N TYR A 151 10.27 1.45 -4.12
CA TYR A 151 9.45 0.30 -4.50
C TYR A 151 8.81 0.50 -5.87
N GLN A 152 8.23 1.67 -6.14
CA GLN A 152 7.62 1.99 -7.44
C GLN A 152 8.63 1.94 -8.58
N ASP A 153 9.82 2.50 -8.38
CA ASP A 153 10.92 2.45 -9.36
C ASP A 153 11.35 1.00 -9.64
N SER A 154 11.42 0.17 -8.60
CA SER A 154 11.79 -1.24 -8.75
C SER A 154 10.73 -2.06 -9.49
N VAL A 155 9.45 -1.81 -9.22
CA VAL A 155 8.34 -2.42 -9.97
C VAL A 155 8.36 -1.97 -11.43
N ALA A 156 8.63 -0.69 -11.69
CA ALA A 156 8.75 -0.18 -13.06
C ALA A 156 9.93 -0.83 -13.81
N ALA A 157 11.08 -0.99 -13.14
CA ALA A 157 12.23 -1.68 -13.71
C ALA A 157 11.95 -3.18 -13.99
N LEU A 158 11.22 -3.86 -13.10
CA LEU A 158 10.77 -5.24 -13.34
C LEU A 158 9.87 -5.32 -14.57
N LYS A 159 8.89 -4.42 -14.69
CA LYS A 159 8.00 -4.36 -15.86
C LYS A 159 8.76 -4.09 -17.15
N ASP A 160 9.69 -3.16 -17.15
CA ASP A 160 10.52 -2.84 -18.33
C ASP A 160 11.37 -4.04 -18.75
N LYS A 161 12.01 -4.72 -17.79
CA LYS A 161 12.78 -5.96 -18.03
C LYS A 161 11.92 -7.06 -18.67
N LEU A 162 10.65 -7.15 -18.30
CA LEU A 162 9.70 -8.16 -18.80
C LEU A 162 8.94 -7.72 -20.06
N GLY A 163 9.18 -6.49 -20.56
CA GLY A 163 8.47 -5.97 -21.73
C GLY A 163 7.00 -5.60 -21.45
N LEU A 164 6.61 -5.42 -20.19
CA LEU A 164 5.22 -5.15 -19.76
C LEU A 164 4.85 -3.66 -19.81
N ASN A 165 5.57 -2.85 -20.58
CA ASN A 165 5.30 -1.43 -20.69
C ASN A 165 4.02 -1.21 -21.49
N GLU A 166 2.98 -0.67 -20.84
CA GLU A 166 1.73 -0.26 -21.50
C GLU A 166 2.06 0.75 -22.61
N SER A 167 1.74 0.41 -23.86
CA SER A 167 1.82 1.32 -25.02
C SER A 167 0.63 2.27 -25.09
#